data_AF-A0A916JLF2-F1
#
_entry.id   AF-A0A916JLF2-F1
#
_cell.length_a   1.000
_cell.length_b   1.000
_cell.length_c   1.000
_cell.angle_alpha   90.00
_cell.angle_beta   90.00
_cell.angle_gamma   90.00
#
_symmetry.space_group_name_H-M   'P 1'
#
loop_
_entity.id
_entity.type
_entity.pdbx_description
1 polymer ?
#
loop_
_entity_poly.entity_id
_entity_poly.type
_entity_poly.pdbx_seq_one_letter_code
_entity_poly.pdbx_strand_id
1 'polypeptide(L)'
;MKILITTAVIFGIAAISETFSQAENESNHAPTLGKRIERGNISAEPKTKMPDSPESNMENMAKPEDRIKSNSVGVVSKPKPATKTTSKLEIKKIKYSLNNNNSDLQNLLTLIEIKERVNEPQNIHLTSTPEYKVLLSDISNLRNQFDNYVASKGIENCSTTEQNHYLAFLKEEGKDEEYSKAMNRLK
;
A
#
# COMPACT_ATOMS: atom_id res chain seq x y z
N MET A 1 35.75 -22.50 60.33
CA MET A 1 36.88 -21.92 59.57
C MET A 1 36.30 -21.15 58.39
N LYS A 2 36.54 -19.84 58.36
CA LYS A 2 36.05 -18.91 57.34
C LYS A 2 37.14 -18.75 56.27
N ILE A 3 36.78 -18.83 54.98
CA ILE A 3 37.57 -18.19 53.92
C ILE A 3 36.59 -17.45 53.01
N LEU A 4 36.60 -16.13 53.18
CA LEU A 4 36.02 -15.11 52.32
C LEU A 4 36.85 -15.06 51.04
N ILE A 5 36.25 -15.12 49.86
CA ILE A 5 36.90 -14.72 48.62
C ILE A 5 36.14 -13.50 48.09
N THR A 6 36.72 -12.34 48.37
CA THR A 6 36.35 -11.04 47.84
C THR A 6 37.16 -10.82 46.57
N THR A 7 36.51 -10.77 45.41
CA THR A 7 37.14 -10.25 44.19
C THR A 7 36.15 -9.35 43.47
N ALA A 8 36.35 -8.04 43.70
CA ALA A 8 35.75 -6.97 42.94
C ALA A 8 36.44 -6.90 41.57
N VAL A 9 35.66 -6.92 40.49
CA VAL A 9 36.15 -6.60 39.14
C VAL A 9 35.62 -5.22 38.79
N ILE A 10 36.52 -4.25 38.80
CA ILE A 10 36.32 -2.87 38.33
C ILE A 10 37.02 -2.76 36.98
N PHE A 11 36.25 -2.62 35.91
CA PHE A 11 36.64 -2.07 34.61
C PHE A 11 35.39 -1.29 34.16
N GLY A 12 35.38 0.02 33.92
CA GLY A 12 36.40 0.92 33.43
C GLY A 12 35.67 1.77 32.40
N ILE A 13 35.09 2.90 32.85
CA ILE A 13 34.40 3.86 32.00
C ILE A 13 35.48 4.66 31.27
N ALA A 14 35.51 4.60 29.94
CA ALA A 14 36.21 5.57 29.11
C ALA A 14 35.18 6.20 28.16
N ALA A 15 34.77 7.41 28.54
CA ALA A 15 34.06 8.34 27.69
C ALA A 15 34.99 8.79 26.55
N ILE A 16 34.48 8.81 25.33
CA ILE A 16 35.08 9.51 24.19
C ILE A 16 34.11 10.62 23.82
N SER A 17 34.46 11.85 24.20
CA SER A 17 33.78 13.08 23.80
C SER A 17 34.72 13.92 22.95
N GLU A 18 34.12 14.60 21.96
CA GLU A 18 34.58 15.83 21.27
C GLU A 18 35.75 15.70 20.27
N THR A 19 35.88 16.44 19.17
CA THR A 19 35.14 17.51 18.45
C THR A 19 35.85 17.71 17.08
N PHE A 20 35.41 18.69 16.27
CA PHE A 20 35.98 19.25 15.03
C PHE A 20 35.49 18.60 13.71
N SER A 21 35.02 19.32 12.68
CA SER A 21 34.98 20.77 12.44
C SER A 21 33.96 21.13 11.36
N GLN A 22 33.34 22.30 11.53
CA GLN A 22 32.61 23.08 10.51
C GLN A 22 33.54 23.44 9.34
N ALA A 23 33.01 23.36 8.12
CA ALA A 23 33.47 24.18 7.01
C ALA A 23 32.23 24.76 6.32
N GLU A 24 32.01 26.05 6.55
CA GLU A 24 31.16 26.91 5.75
C GLU A 24 31.73 26.99 4.33
N ASN A 25 30.86 26.94 3.32
CA ASN A 25 31.15 27.60 2.07
C ASN A 25 29.84 28.14 1.50
N GLU A 26 29.54 29.38 1.85
CA GLU A 26 28.60 30.21 1.11
C GLU A 26 29.21 30.52 -0.26
N SER A 27 28.45 30.28 -1.33
CA SER A 27 28.68 30.98 -2.59
C SER A 27 27.33 31.25 -3.25
N ASN A 28 26.89 32.48 -3.06
CA ASN A 28 25.80 33.12 -3.76
C ASN A 28 26.09 33.19 -5.27
N HIS A 29 25.18 32.70 -6.11
CA HIS A 29 24.85 33.33 -7.40
C HIS A 29 23.64 32.64 -8.08
N ALA A 30 22.50 33.30 -8.07
CA ALA A 30 21.57 33.38 -9.20
C ALA A 30 21.69 34.83 -9.76
N PRO A 31 21.40 35.18 -11.04
CA PRO A 31 20.15 34.87 -11.76
C PRO A 31 20.21 34.59 -13.31
N THR A 32 19.21 33.81 -13.77
CA THR A 32 18.30 33.90 -14.96
C THR A 32 18.75 34.02 -16.46
N LEU A 33 17.91 33.37 -17.31
CA LEU A 33 17.55 33.56 -18.76
C LEU A 33 18.42 32.88 -19.83
N GLY A 34 17.92 32.18 -20.87
CA GLY A 34 16.56 31.89 -21.35
C GLY A 34 16.59 31.32 -22.80
N LYS A 35 15.46 30.75 -23.27
CA LYS A 35 14.89 30.71 -24.66
C LYS A 35 13.83 29.58 -24.73
N ARG A 36 12.52 29.90 -24.73
CA ARG A 36 11.63 30.29 -25.86
C ARG A 36 11.47 29.19 -26.92
N ILE A 37 10.29 28.55 -26.97
CA ILE A 37 9.49 28.37 -28.20
C ILE A 37 8.00 28.48 -27.84
N GLU A 38 7.30 29.28 -28.64
CA GLU A 38 5.88 29.61 -28.61
C GLU A 38 4.99 28.52 -29.24
N ARG A 39 3.73 28.47 -28.80
CA ARG A 39 2.48 28.11 -29.53
C ARG A 39 1.39 27.98 -28.46
N GLY A 40 0.23 28.62 -28.47
CA GLY A 40 -0.49 29.45 -29.42
C GLY A 40 -1.93 29.45 -28.87
N ASN A 41 -2.50 30.62 -28.64
CA ASN A 41 -3.85 30.82 -28.12
C ASN A 41 -4.90 30.22 -29.07
N ILE A 42 -5.90 29.51 -28.52
CA ILE A 42 -7.29 29.58 -29.03
C ILE A 42 -8.27 29.31 -27.89
N SER A 43 -9.08 30.35 -27.68
CA SER A 43 -10.30 30.41 -26.86
C SER A 43 -11.45 29.70 -27.56
N ALA A 44 -12.31 29.01 -26.81
CA ALA A 44 -13.78 29.14 -26.86
C ALA A 44 -14.47 28.02 -26.04
N GLU A 45 -15.31 28.41 -25.07
CA GLU A 45 -16.40 27.58 -24.53
C GLU A 45 -17.44 27.27 -25.61
N PRO A 46 -18.25 26.21 -25.40
CA PRO A 46 -19.69 26.46 -25.39
C PRO A 46 -20.50 25.69 -24.33
N LYS A 47 -21.67 26.26 -24.09
CA LYS A 47 -22.73 25.97 -23.10
C LYS A 47 -23.52 24.67 -23.34
N THR A 48 -23.97 24.10 -22.23
CA THR A 48 -25.24 23.40 -21.89
C THR A 48 -26.24 23.00 -22.99
N LYS A 49 -26.76 21.76 -22.95
CA LYS A 49 -28.21 21.43 -22.84
C LYS A 49 -28.50 19.92 -22.68
N MET A 50 -29.50 19.64 -21.84
CA MET A 50 -30.12 18.34 -21.51
C MET A 50 -30.82 17.68 -22.71
N PRO A 51 -31.20 16.40 -22.60
CA PRO A 51 -32.40 15.87 -23.22
C PRO A 51 -33.47 15.47 -22.20
N ASP A 52 -34.71 15.79 -22.57
CA ASP A 52 -35.96 15.63 -21.85
C ASP A 52 -36.42 14.17 -21.68
N SER A 53 -37.16 13.97 -20.60
CA SER A 53 -38.09 12.87 -20.37
C SER A 53 -39.29 12.93 -21.34
N PRO A 54 -39.91 11.79 -21.65
CA PRO A 54 -41.35 11.74 -21.82
C PRO A 54 -41.99 10.85 -20.74
N GLU A 55 -42.87 11.49 -19.96
CA GLU A 55 -43.93 10.86 -19.17
C GLU A 55 -45.04 10.27 -20.05
N SER A 56 -45.97 9.57 -19.37
CA SER A 56 -47.34 9.23 -19.75
C SER A 56 -47.53 7.80 -20.31
N ASN A 57 -48.57 7.05 -19.96
CA ASN A 57 -49.54 7.08 -18.86
C ASN A 57 -50.36 5.77 -18.97
N MET A 58 -51.15 5.47 -17.94
CA MET A 58 -52.31 4.55 -17.93
C MET A 58 -52.07 3.02 -17.87
N GLU A 59 -52.12 2.51 -16.63
CA GLU A 59 -53.31 1.85 -16.08
C GLU A 59 -54.12 0.92 -17.02
N ASN A 60 -54.16 -0.38 -16.69
CA ASN A 60 -55.40 -1.14 -16.57
C ASN A 60 -55.19 -2.53 -15.94
N MET A 61 -55.97 -2.78 -14.89
CA MET A 61 -56.12 -4.07 -14.23
C MET A 61 -56.96 -5.02 -15.08
N ALA A 62 -56.60 -6.31 -15.15
CA ALA A 62 -57.56 -7.43 -15.23
C ALA A 62 -56.86 -8.78 -14.89
N LYS A 63 -57.36 -9.44 -13.84
CA LYS A 63 -57.27 -10.90 -13.57
C LYS A 63 -58.58 -11.54 -14.11
N PRO A 64 -58.83 -12.85 -13.99
CA PRO A 64 -58.06 -14.08 -14.31
C PRO A 64 -58.91 -15.01 -15.23
N GLU A 65 -58.40 -16.20 -15.62
CA GLU A 65 -59.10 -17.44 -16.07
C GLU A 65 -58.21 -18.19 -17.10
N ASP A 66 -58.16 -19.51 -17.26
CA ASP A 66 -58.58 -20.66 -16.48
C ASP A 66 -57.76 -21.89 -16.97
N ARG A 67 -57.84 -22.99 -16.23
CA ARG A 67 -57.10 -24.26 -16.30
C ARG A 67 -56.90 -24.92 -17.68
N ILE A 68 -55.71 -25.51 -17.90
CA ILE A 68 -55.57 -26.86 -18.53
C ILE A 68 -54.52 -27.69 -17.77
N LYS A 69 -54.96 -28.87 -17.30
CA LYS A 69 -54.14 -29.94 -16.70
C LYS A 69 -53.35 -30.69 -17.78
N SER A 70 -52.13 -31.14 -17.50
CA SER A 70 -51.68 -32.52 -17.79
C SER A 70 -50.19 -32.73 -17.49
N ASN A 71 -49.93 -33.59 -16.50
CA ASN A 71 -48.74 -34.36 -16.18
C ASN A 71 -47.53 -34.27 -17.13
N SER A 72 -46.41 -33.78 -16.61
CA SER A 72 -45.09 -34.29 -16.95
C SER A 72 -44.13 -34.09 -15.78
N VAL A 73 -43.76 -35.23 -15.20
CA VAL A 73 -42.65 -35.55 -14.31
C VAL A 73 -41.70 -34.38 -14.01
N GLY A 74 -41.71 -33.95 -12.75
CA GLY A 74 -40.72 -33.02 -12.20
C GLY A 74 -39.32 -33.63 -12.26
N VAL A 75 -38.55 -33.25 -13.27
CA VAL A 75 -37.09 -33.24 -13.16
C VAL A 75 -36.75 -31.86 -12.63
N VAL A 76 -36.72 -31.73 -11.31
CA VAL A 76 -36.07 -30.59 -10.67
C VAL A 76 -34.61 -30.67 -11.08
N SER A 77 -34.22 -29.81 -12.02
CA SER A 77 -32.84 -29.62 -12.43
C SER A 77 -32.01 -29.39 -11.17
N LYS A 78 -31.27 -30.41 -10.72
CA LYS A 78 -30.35 -30.24 -9.60
C LYS A 78 -29.38 -29.12 -10.02
N PRO A 79 -29.25 -28.04 -9.23
CA PRO A 79 -28.33 -26.98 -9.58
C PRO A 79 -26.94 -27.59 -9.72
N LYS A 80 -26.35 -27.53 -10.92
CA LYS A 80 -24.95 -27.87 -11.09
C LYS A 80 -24.16 -26.85 -10.25
N PRO A 81 -23.31 -27.29 -9.32
CA PRO A 81 -22.45 -26.36 -8.62
C PRO A 81 -21.64 -25.59 -9.66
N ALA A 82 -21.64 -24.26 -9.57
CA ALA A 82 -20.83 -23.43 -10.44
C ALA A 82 -19.37 -23.84 -10.25
N THR A 83 -18.75 -24.39 -11.30
CA THR A 83 -17.31 -24.67 -11.30
C THR A 83 -16.61 -23.33 -11.18
N LYS A 84 -16.12 -23.00 -9.98
CA LYS A 84 -15.30 -21.83 -9.76
C LYS A 84 -13.97 -22.12 -10.45
N THR A 85 -13.84 -21.74 -11.73
CA THR A 85 -12.57 -21.79 -12.45
C THR A 85 -11.68 -20.65 -11.93
N THR A 86 -11.32 -20.68 -10.65
CA THR A 86 -10.20 -19.89 -10.16
C THR A 86 -8.95 -20.67 -10.56
N SER A 87 -8.52 -20.51 -11.80
CA SER A 87 -7.13 -20.76 -12.16
C SER A 87 -6.29 -19.80 -11.34
N LYS A 88 -5.95 -20.19 -10.10
CA LYS A 88 -5.00 -19.46 -9.28
C LYS A 88 -3.70 -19.41 -10.06
N LEU A 89 -3.22 -18.21 -10.33
CA LEU A 89 -2.01 -17.98 -11.11
C LEU A 89 -0.83 -18.54 -10.30
N GLU A 90 -0.33 -19.70 -10.71
CA GLU A 90 0.94 -20.22 -10.23
C GLU A 90 2.06 -19.34 -10.81
N ILE A 91 2.94 -18.86 -9.94
CA ILE A 91 4.14 -18.13 -10.35
C ILE A 91 5.32 -19.09 -10.30
N LYS A 92 6.09 -19.15 -11.39
CA LYS A 92 7.24 -20.08 -11.50
C LYS A 92 8.53 -19.52 -10.91
N LYS A 93 8.62 -18.19 -10.81
CA LYS A 93 9.81 -17.48 -10.29
C LYS A 93 9.40 -16.11 -9.75
N ILE A 94 10.08 -15.67 -8.70
CA ILE A 94 9.98 -14.32 -8.17
C ILE A 94 10.74 -13.37 -9.10
N LYS A 95 10.02 -12.46 -9.76
CA LYS A 95 10.59 -11.40 -10.60
C LYS A 95 9.81 -10.11 -10.39
N TYR A 96 10.53 -9.02 -10.17
CA TYR A 96 9.97 -7.68 -10.06
C TYR A 96 11.02 -6.64 -10.41
N SER A 97 10.55 -5.42 -10.66
CA SER A 97 11.38 -4.24 -10.89
C SER A 97 10.76 -3.08 -10.14
N LEU A 98 11.58 -2.32 -9.43
CA LEU A 98 11.14 -1.09 -8.78
C LEU A 98 11.04 0.02 -9.83
N ASN A 99 10.01 0.86 -9.71
CA ASN A 99 9.83 2.00 -10.60
C ASN A 99 10.34 3.26 -9.88
N ASN A 100 11.32 3.93 -10.48
CA ASN A 100 11.89 5.16 -9.92
C ASN A 100 10.90 6.34 -9.92
N ASN A 101 9.82 6.26 -10.70
CA ASN A 101 8.74 7.26 -10.69
C ASN A 101 7.69 6.99 -9.60
N ASN A 102 7.74 5.84 -8.93
CA ASN A 102 6.85 5.50 -7.83
C ASN A 102 7.45 5.98 -6.51
N SER A 103 6.61 6.38 -5.56
CA SER A 103 7.06 6.62 -4.19
C SER A 103 7.49 5.32 -3.50
N ASP A 104 8.25 5.45 -2.41
CA ASP A 104 8.68 4.31 -1.60
C ASP A 104 7.48 3.47 -1.14
N LEU A 105 6.38 4.12 -0.74
CA LEU A 105 5.14 3.44 -0.38
C LEU A 105 4.56 2.63 -1.55
N GLN A 106 4.50 3.19 -2.76
CA GLN A 106 3.94 2.50 -3.93
C GLN A 106 4.78 1.27 -4.33
N ASN A 107 6.11 1.43 -4.30
CA ASN A 107 7.02 0.31 -4.53
C ASN A 107 6.89 -0.75 -3.41
N LEU A 108 6.77 -0.33 -2.15
CA LEU A 108 6.58 -1.23 -1.01
C LEU A 108 5.31 -2.07 -1.14
N LEU A 109 4.16 -1.44 -1.45
CA LEU A 109 2.88 -2.14 -1.62
C LEU A 109 2.97 -3.17 -2.75
N THR A 110 3.62 -2.82 -3.86
CA THR A 110 3.86 -3.74 -4.97
C THR A 110 4.65 -4.98 -4.52
N LEU A 111 5.70 -4.80 -3.70
CA LEU A 111 6.48 -5.93 -3.19
C LEU A 111 5.71 -6.78 -2.18
N ILE A 112 4.89 -6.16 -1.33
CA ILE A 112 4.01 -6.89 -0.40
C ILE A 112 3.04 -7.78 -1.16
N GLU A 113 2.40 -7.28 -2.22
CA GLU A 113 1.53 -8.10 -3.09
C GLU A 113 2.27 -9.27 -3.75
N ILE A 114 3.55 -9.10 -4.10
CA ILE A 114 4.37 -10.19 -4.63
C ILE A 114 4.66 -11.21 -3.51
N LYS A 115 5.01 -10.76 -2.31
CA LYS A 115 5.23 -11.63 -1.14
C LYS A 115 3.98 -12.45 -0.82
N GLU A 116 2.80 -11.83 -0.83
CA GLU A 116 1.53 -12.51 -0.61
C GLU A 116 1.28 -13.59 -1.67
N ARG A 117 1.52 -13.29 -2.94
CA ARG A 117 1.42 -14.27 -4.04
C ARG A 117 2.40 -15.44 -3.87
N VAL A 118 3.63 -15.17 -3.43
CA VAL A 118 4.63 -16.22 -3.14
C VAL A 118 4.21 -17.11 -1.98
N ASN A 119 3.55 -16.54 -0.97
CA ASN A 119 3.07 -17.28 0.20
C ASN A 119 1.77 -18.07 -0.05
N GLU A 120 1.17 -17.96 -1.23
CA GLU A 120 0.04 -18.80 -1.57
C GLU A 120 0.45 -20.29 -1.65
N PRO A 121 -0.42 -21.24 -1.26
CA PRO A 121 -0.07 -22.65 -1.14
C PRO A 121 0.57 -23.27 -2.40
N GLN A 122 0.14 -22.85 -3.60
CA GLN A 122 0.68 -23.34 -4.86
C GLN A 122 2.12 -22.87 -5.13
N ASN A 123 2.56 -21.78 -4.50
CA ASN A 123 3.86 -21.14 -4.74
C ASN A 123 4.83 -21.30 -3.56
N ILE A 124 4.45 -22.04 -2.51
CA ILE A 124 5.19 -22.13 -1.24
C ILE A 124 6.65 -22.56 -1.41
N HIS A 125 6.96 -23.35 -2.44
CA HIS A 125 8.32 -23.78 -2.79
C HIS A 125 9.27 -22.61 -3.10
N LEU A 126 8.72 -21.45 -3.51
CA LEU A 126 9.49 -20.24 -3.75
C LEU A 126 9.96 -19.57 -2.45
N THR A 127 9.33 -19.82 -1.30
CA THR A 127 9.72 -19.20 0.00
C THR A 127 11.13 -19.62 0.47
N SER A 128 11.65 -20.75 0.00
CA SER A 128 13.02 -21.21 0.30
C SER A 128 14.09 -20.68 -0.67
N THR A 129 13.70 -19.92 -1.69
CA THR A 129 14.63 -19.45 -2.74
C THR A 129 15.46 -18.25 -2.29
N PRO A 130 16.68 -18.06 -2.84
CA PRO A 130 17.46 -16.83 -2.62
C PRO A 130 16.70 -15.58 -3.02
N GLU A 131 15.92 -15.63 -4.11
CA GLU A 131 15.11 -14.51 -4.57
C GLU A 131 14.04 -14.08 -3.56
N TYR A 132 13.49 -15.01 -2.77
CA TYR A 132 12.55 -14.66 -1.71
C TYR A 132 13.23 -13.91 -0.57
N LYS A 133 14.46 -14.27 -0.23
CA LYS A 133 15.26 -13.52 0.77
C LYS A 133 15.54 -12.10 0.28
N VAL A 134 15.86 -11.93 -1.01
CA VAL A 134 16.04 -10.60 -1.62
C VAL A 134 14.74 -9.81 -1.56
N LEU A 135 13.60 -10.41 -1.90
CA LEU A 135 12.28 -9.76 -1.78
C LEU A 135 12.00 -9.28 -0.36
N LEU A 136 12.24 -10.11 0.66
CA LEU A 136 12.06 -9.71 2.06
C LEU A 136 13.00 -8.58 2.47
N SER A 137 14.25 -8.60 1.99
CA SER A 137 15.22 -7.52 2.24
C SER A 137 14.77 -6.20 1.61
N ASP A 138 14.29 -6.23 0.36
CA ASP A 138 13.84 -5.03 -0.36
C ASP A 138 12.57 -4.44 0.29
N ILE A 139 11.63 -5.29 0.72
CA ILE A 139 10.47 -4.87 1.51
C ILE A 139 10.92 -4.16 2.79
N SER A 140 11.87 -4.75 3.53
CA SER A 140 12.38 -4.13 4.77
C SER A 140 13.06 -2.78 4.50
N ASN A 141 13.83 -2.67 3.42
CA ASN A 141 14.52 -1.44 3.05
C ASN A 141 13.53 -0.32 2.69
N LEU A 142 12.58 -0.60 1.81
CA LEU A 142 11.54 0.36 1.43
C LEU A 142 10.67 0.74 2.62
N ARG A 143 10.40 -0.21 3.52
CA ARG A 143 9.64 0.10 4.73
C ARG A 143 10.37 1.07 5.65
N ASN A 144 11.66 0.85 5.88
CA ASN A 144 12.48 1.76 6.67
C ASN A 144 12.57 3.16 6.02
N GLN A 145 12.69 3.22 4.69
CA GLN A 145 12.69 4.50 3.96
C GLN A 145 11.36 5.24 4.12
N PHE A 146 10.23 4.54 3.99
CA PHE A 146 8.91 5.10 4.23
C PHE A 146 8.71 5.58 5.67
N ASP A 147 9.13 4.80 6.67
CA ASP A 147 9.02 5.20 8.08
C ASP A 147 9.88 6.44 8.37
N ASN A 148 11.09 6.53 7.80
CA ASN A 148 11.96 7.71 7.91
C ASN A 148 11.36 8.94 7.20
N TYR A 149 10.72 8.73 6.05
CA TYR A 149 9.98 9.79 5.35
C TYR A 149 8.86 10.37 6.23
N VAL A 150 8.04 9.51 6.83
CA VAL A 150 6.96 9.94 7.73
C VAL A 150 7.52 10.63 8.98
N ALA A 151 8.60 10.08 9.57
CA ALA A 151 9.22 10.65 10.76
C ALA A 151 9.83 12.04 10.51
N SER A 152 10.48 12.23 9.36
CA SER A 152 11.11 13.51 8.98
C SER A 152 10.07 14.58 8.59
N LYS A 153 9.00 14.17 7.90
CA LYS A 153 7.94 15.09 7.45
C LYS A 153 6.93 15.42 8.55
N GLY A 154 6.73 14.51 9.49
CA GLY A 154 5.60 14.52 10.43
C GLY A 154 4.36 13.88 9.79
N ILE A 155 3.66 13.02 10.55
CA ILE A 155 2.50 12.27 10.05
C ILE A 155 1.33 13.19 9.64
N GLU A 156 1.15 14.29 10.36
CA GLU A 156 0.16 15.34 10.09
C GLU A 156 0.35 16.00 8.71
N ASN A 157 1.57 15.97 8.18
CA ASN A 157 1.93 16.54 6.88
C ASN A 157 1.97 15.48 5.76
N CYS A 158 1.73 14.21 6.07
CA CYS A 158 1.64 13.13 5.09
C CYS A 158 0.27 13.13 4.41
N SER A 159 0.17 12.56 3.21
CA SER A 159 -1.12 12.33 2.56
C SER A 159 -1.96 11.32 3.35
N THR A 160 -3.28 11.35 3.21
CA THR A 160 -4.18 10.40 3.89
C THR A 160 -3.82 8.94 3.61
N THR A 161 -3.38 8.64 2.39
CA THR A 161 -2.90 7.30 2.01
C THR A 161 -1.67 6.88 2.82
N GLU A 162 -0.66 7.76 2.91
CA GLU A 162 0.55 7.50 3.69
C GLU A 162 0.24 7.38 5.18
N GLN A 163 -0.61 8.26 5.71
CA GLN A 163 -1.07 8.20 7.11
C GLN A 163 -1.70 6.84 7.42
N ASN A 164 -2.66 6.41 6.59
CA ASN A 164 -3.38 5.14 6.78
C ASN A 164 -2.43 3.94 6.74
N HIS A 165 -1.51 3.89 5.77
CA HIS A 165 -0.56 2.79 5.67
C HIS A 165 0.44 2.78 6.83
N TYR A 166 0.99 3.93 7.20
CA TYR A 166 1.88 4.04 8.35
C TYR A 166 1.19 3.56 9.64
N LEU A 167 -0.04 3.99 9.87
CA LEU A 167 -0.83 3.54 11.03
C LEU A 167 -1.16 2.04 10.98
N ALA A 168 -1.53 1.51 9.82
CA ALA A 168 -1.79 0.08 9.65
C ALA A 168 -0.54 -0.75 9.96
N PHE A 169 0.60 -0.30 9.46
CA PHE A 169 1.89 -0.91 9.72
C PHE A 169 2.29 -0.91 11.20
N LEU A 170 2.13 0.21 11.90
CA LEU A 170 2.38 0.25 13.35
C LEU A 170 1.50 -0.76 14.10
N LYS A 171 0.25 -0.91 13.68
CA LYS A 171 -0.69 -1.87 14.26
C LYS A 171 -0.30 -3.32 13.98
N GLU A 172 0.11 -3.63 12.75
CA GLU A 172 0.57 -4.97 12.37
C GLU A 172 1.85 -5.39 13.11
N GLU A 173 2.71 -4.43 13.41
CA GLU A 173 3.96 -4.64 14.16
C GLU A 173 3.77 -4.64 15.69
N GLY A 174 2.56 -4.35 16.20
CA GLY A 174 2.28 -4.26 17.63
C GLY A 174 2.89 -3.04 18.33
N LYS A 175 3.14 -1.96 17.59
CA LYS A 175 3.70 -0.69 18.09
C LYS A 175 2.59 0.24 18.58
N ASP A 176 1.89 -0.17 19.63
CA ASP A 176 0.68 0.50 20.13
C ASP A 176 0.95 1.91 20.67
N GLU A 177 2.13 2.15 21.25
CA GLU A 177 2.54 3.45 21.78
C GLU A 177 2.78 4.46 20.64
N GLU A 178 3.55 4.06 19.63
CA GLU A 178 3.78 4.88 18.43
C GLU A 178 2.48 5.13 17.68
N TYR A 179 1.62 4.11 17.55
CA TYR A 179 0.30 4.25 16.93
C TYR A 179 -0.54 5.30 17.65
N SER A 180 -0.65 5.20 18.99
CA SER A 180 -1.42 6.14 19.80
C SER A 180 -0.87 7.57 19.71
N LYS A 181 0.46 7.72 19.72
CA LYS A 181 1.15 9.01 19.54
C LYS A 181 0.87 9.60 18.16
N ALA A 182 0.95 8.80 17.11
CA ALA A 182 0.66 9.19 15.74
C ALA A 182 -0.80 9.63 15.58
N MET A 183 -1.75 8.85 16.10
CA MET A 183 -3.18 9.17 16.09
C MET A 183 -3.50 10.47 16.81
N ASN A 184 -2.83 10.76 17.93
CA ASN A 184 -3.05 12.01 18.66
C ASN A 184 -2.56 13.26 17.91
N ARG A 185 -1.62 13.12 16.96
CA ARG A 185 -1.19 14.23 16.10
C ARG A 185 -2.16 14.52 14.94
N LEU A 186 -3.02 13.56 14.62
CA LEU A 186 -4.00 13.66 13.53
C LEU A 186 -5.39 14.14 13.99
N LYS A 187 -5.58 14.35 15.29
CA LYS A 187 -6.82 14.87 15.89
C LYS A 187 -6.80 16.40 15.90
#